data_AF-A0A7J2I4N9-F1
#
_entry.id   AF-A0A7J2I4N9-F1
#
_cell.length_a   1.000
_cell.length_b   1.000
_cell.length_c   1.000
_cell.angle_alpha   90.00
_cell.angle_beta   90.00
_cell.angle_gamma   90.00
#
_symmetry.space_group_name_H-M   'P 1'
#
loop_
_entity.id
_entity.type
_entity.pdbx_description
1 polymer ?
#
loop_
_entity_poly.entity_id
_entity_poly.type
_entity_poly.pdbx_seq_one_letter_code
_entity_poly.pdbx_strand_id
1 'polypeptide(L)'
;MLCPSCEDKVRRGEVSKLYVEVARFLLDAESRWPQLHSITLYDVVDGDGVMALVVNRGGIKTMLRLRPLLRDLSRRFGRKVKVLEKDVGERRFIEDLFSPMEVVAINAIWLPDGSTETRVVLRGRRPVGFSEVEEALKKIALKVRG
;
A
#
# COMPACT_ATOMS: atom_id res chain seq x y z
N MET A 1 -22.26 -8.97 -6.95
CA MET A 1 -22.56 -7.83 -7.86
C MET A 1 -22.23 -6.54 -7.12
N LEU A 2 -21.72 -5.48 -7.78
CA LEU A 2 -21.62 -4.15 -7.13
C LEU A 2 -23.02 -3.54 -7.07
N CYS A 3 -23.27 -2.69 -6.08
CA CYS A 3 -24.46 -1.86 -6.15
C CYS A 3 -24.28 -0.76 -7.22
N PRO A 4 -25.37 -0.23 -7.79
CA PRO A 4 -25.30 0.81 -8.82
C PRO A 4 -24.47 2.04 -8.39
N SER A 5 -24.55 2.40 -7.10
CA SER A 5 -23.76 3.51 -6.52
C SER A 5 -22.25 3.27 -6.58
N CYS A 6 -21.78 2.05 -6.33
CA CYS A 6 -20.35 1.73 -6.42
C CYS A 6 -19.88 1.61 -7.87
N GLU A 7 -20.73 1.12 -8.78
CA GLU A 7 -20.39 1.10 -10.22
C GLU A 7 -20.26 2.51 -10.80
N ASP A 8 -21.12 3.44 -10.36
CA ASP A 8 -21.04 4.84 -10.76
C ASP A 8 -19.76 5.52 -10.24
N LYS A 9 -19.35 5.24 -9.00
CA LYS A 9 -18.07 5.75 -8.45
C LYS A 9 -16.87 5.25 -9.25
N VAL A 10 -16.89 4.00 -9.69
CA VAL A 10 -15.86 3.45 -10.58
C VAL A 10 -15.90 4.11 -11.96
N ARG A 11 -17.09 4.29 -12.55
CA ARG A 11 -17.25 4.94 -13.86
C ARG A 11 -16.80 6.39 -13.85
N ARG A 12 -17.02 7.11 -12.75
CA ARG A 12 -16.57 8.50 -12.55
C ARG A 12 -15.08 8.60 -12.24
N GLY A 13 -14.38 7.48 -12.05
CA GLY A 13 -12.96 7.44 -11.70
C GLY A 13 -12.68 7.80 -10.24
N GLU A 14 -13.71 7.93 -9.40
CA GLU A 14 -13.56 8.19 -7.96
C GLU A 14 -12.92 7.00 -7.23
N VAL A 15 -13.03 5.80 -7.82
CA VAL A 15 -12.51 4.56 -7.24
C VAL A 15 -11.97 3.64 -8.34
N SER A 16 -10.77 3.09 -8.16
CA SER A 16 -10.16 2.20 -9.16
C SER A 16 -10.88 0.84 -9.23
N LYS A 17 -10.90 0.20 -10.42
CA LYS A 17 -11.40 -1.18 -10.55
C LYS A 17 -10.69 -2.15 -9.61
N LEU A 18 -9.37 -1.96 -9.46
CA LEU A 18 -8.54 -2.74 -8.55
C LEU A 18 -8.99 -2.59 -7.09
N TYR A 19 -9.27 -1.37 -6.64
CA TYR A 19 -9.81 -1.12 -5.30
C TYR A 19 -11.07 -1.95 -5.08
N VAL A 20 -11.99 -1.94 -6.03
CA VAL A 20 -13.28 -2.61 -5.88
C VAL A 20 -13.13 -4.13 -5.84
N GLU A 21 -12.26 -4.69 -6.67
CA GLU A 21 -11.96 -6.12 -6.63
C GLU A 21 -11.33 -6.55 -5.31
N VAL A 22 -10.38 -5.76 -4.79
CA VAL A 22 -9.75 -6.02 -3.49
C VAL A 22 -10.74 -5.84 -2.34
N ALA A 23 -11.57 -4.80 -2.36
CA ALA A 23 -12.59 -4.56 -1.35
C ALA A 23 -13.59 -5.73 -1.28
N ARG A 24 -14.07 -6.21 -2.44
CA ARG A 24 -14.92 -7.43 -2.50
C ARG A 24 -14.23 -8.65 -1.91
N PHE A 25 -12.96 -8.87 -2.29
CA PHE A 25 -12.18 -9.98 -1.76
C PHE A 25 -12.04 -9.92 -0.23
N LEU A 26 -11.80 -8.72 0.32
CA LEU A 26 -11.69 -8.51 1.77
C LEU A 26 -13.03 -8.74 2.47
N LEU A 27 -14.14 -8.27 1.89
CA LEU A 27 -15.49 -8.49 2.42
C LEU A 27 -15.84 -9.98 2.49
N ASP A 28 -15.58 -10.74 1.43
CA ASP A 28 -15.82 -12.19 1.42
C ASP A 28 -14.97 -12.91 2.48
N ALA A 29 -13.76 -12.39 2.72
CA ALA A 29 -12.82 -12.93 3.70
C ALA A 29 -13.16 -12.56 5.16
N GLU A 30 -14.01 -11.57 5.43
CA GLU A 30 -14.40 -11.17 6.79
C GLU A 30 -15.04 -12.31 7.57
N SER A 31 -15.83 -13.15 6.89
CA SER A 31 -16.45 -14.34 7.47
C SER A 31 -15.45 -15.28 8.13
N ARG A 32 -14.23 -15.35 7.59
CA ARG A 32 -13.12 -16.17 8.08
C ARG A 32 -12.16 -15.40 9.00
N TRP A 33 -12.12 -14.06 8.87
CA TRP A 33 -11.18 -13.20 9.60
C TRP A 33 -11.90 -11.99 10.22
N PRO A 34 -12.62 -12.16 11.36
CA PRO A 34 -13.38 -11.08 11.99
C PRO A 34 -12.54 -9.87 12.41
N GLN A 35 -11.21 -10.01 12.51
CA GLN A 35 -10.31 -8.90 12.80
C GLN A 35 -10.36 -7.79 11.72
N LEU A 36 -10.81 -8.13 10.50
CA LEU A 36 -11.00 -7.18 9.41
C LEU A 36 -12.05 -6.10 9.71
N HIS A 37 -13.02 -6.34 10.60
CA HIS A 37 -14.00 -5.33 10.99
C HIS A 37 -13.37 -4.05 11.59
N SER A 38 -12.16 -4.16 12.14
CA SER A 38 -11.40 -3.02 12.68
C SER A 38 -10.59 -2.27 11.60
N ILE A 39 -10.64 -2.73 10.35
CA ILE A 39 -9.84 -2.23 9.23
C ILE A 39 -10.72 -1.48 8.25
N THR A 40 -10.32 -0.26 7.93
CA THR A 40 -10.92 0.54 6.86
C THR A 40 -9.93 0.61 5.72
N LEU A 41 -10.32 0.10 4.55
CA LEU A 41 -9.57 0.28 3.31
C LEU A 41 -9.93 1.65 2.71
N TYR A 42 -8.92 2.49 2.50
CA TYR A 42 -9.11 3.81 1.89
C TYR A 42 -8.72 3.84 0.42
N ASP A 43 -7.68 3.10 0.05
CA ASP A 43 -7.21 3.05 -1.32
C ASP A 43 -6.43 1.76 -1.62
N VAL A 44 -6.32 1.43 -2.90
CA VAL A 44 -5.49 0.35 -3.43
C VAL A 44 -4.70 0.88 -4.62
N VAL A 45 -3.38 0.91 -4.45
CA VAL A 45 -2.46 1.49 -5.41
C VAL A 45 -1.59 0.40 -6.03
N ASP A 46 -1.58 0.31 -7.36
CA ASP A 46 -0.69 -0.59 -8.10
C ASP A 46 0.59 0.15 -8.51
N GLY A 47 1.73 -0.42 -8.17
CA GLY A 47 3.06 -0.02 -8.62
C GLY A 47 3.74 -1.23 -9.23
N ASP A 48 3.30 -1.66 -10.41
CA ASP A 48 3.95 -2.67 -11.27
C ASP A 48 4.51 -3.89 -10.52
N GLY A 49 3.61 -4.78 -10.12
CA GLY A 49 3.98 -6.02 -9.40
C GLY A 49 4.00 -5.87 -7.88
N VAL A 50 3.83 -4.65 -7.36
CA VAL A 50 3.52 -4.38 -5.95
C VAL A 50 2.18 -3.66 -5.85
N MET A 51 1.30 -4.15 -4.99
CA MET A 51 0.01 -3.54 -4.67
C MET A 51 0.02 -3.06 -3.23
N ALA A 52 -0.18 -1.76 -3.01
CA ALA A 52 -0.32 -1.17 -1.69
C ALA A 52 -1.78 -1.04 -1.29
N LEU A 53 -2.10 -1.54 -0.10
CA LEU A 53 -3.38 -1.35 0.60
C LEU A 53 -3.22 -0.18 1.58
N VAL A 54 -3.95 0.90 1.35
CA VAL A 54 -3.96 2.05 2.26
C VAL A 54 -5.07 1.86 3.27
N VAL A 55 -4.71 1.72 4.55
CA VAL A 55 -5.65 1.38 5.63
C VAL A 55 -5.65 2.43 6.75
N ASN A 56 -6.63 2.35 7.66
CA ASN A 56 -6.68 3.18 8.85
C ASN A 56 -5.42 3.04 9.73
N ARG A 57 -5.11 4.10 10.47
CA ARG A 57 -4.02 4.11 11.45
C ARG A 57 -4.17 2.96 12.46
N GLY A 58 -3.10 2.22 12.68
CA GLY A 58 -3.09 0.99 13.49
C GLY A 58 -3.42 -0.28 12.69
N GLY A 59 -3.99 -0.15 11.50
CA GLY A 59 -4.44 -1.26 10.67
C GLY A 59 -3.31 -2.18 10.20
N ILE A 60 -2.09 -1.66 10.04
CA ILE A 60 -0.91 -2.47 9.70
C ILE A 60 -0.71 -3.60 10.72
N LYS A 61 -0.85 -3.32 12.03
CA LYS A 61 -0.65 -4.35 13.07
C LYS A 61 -1.63 -5.51 12.92
N THR A 62 -2.89 -5.21 12.61
CA THR A 62 -3.92 -6.22 12.38
C THR A 62 -3.65 -6.98 11.09
N MET A 63 -3.36 -6.29 9.98
CA MET A 63 -3.06 -6.93 8.69
C MET A 63 -1.83 -7.84 8.77
N LEU A 64 -0.81 -7.47 9.54
CA LEU A 64 0.38 -8.29 9.76
C LEU A 64 0.09 -9.57 10.57
N ARG A 65 -0.97 -9.61 11.39
CA ARG A 65 -1.44 -10.85 12.04
C ARG A 65 -2.18 -11.75 11.06
N LEU A 66 -2.79 -11.18 10.03
CA LEU A 66 -3.50 -11.87 8.96
C LEU A 66 -2.57 -12.24 7.79
N ARG A 67 -1.36 -12.76 8.08
CA ARG A 67 -0.42 -13.18 7.02
C ARG A 67 -1.00 -14.15 6.00
N PRO A 68 -1.87 -15.13 6.36
CA PRO A 68 -2.53 -15.98 5.37
C PRO A 68 -3.37 -15.19 4.38
N LEU A 69 -4.13 -14.18 4.85
CA LEU A 69 -4.94 -13.31 3.99
C LEU A 69 -4.08 -12.50 3.02
N LEU A 70 -2.98 -11.91 3.50
CA LEU A 70 -2.04 -11.17 2.64
C LEU A 70 -1.42 -12.07 1.56
N ARG A 71 -1.19 -13.35 1.86
CA ARG A 71 -0.71 -14.34 0.90
C ARG A 71 -1.77 -14.72 -0.12
N ASP A 72 -3.01 -14.88 0.31
CA ASP A 72 -4.14 -15.17 -0.56
C ASP A 72 -4.43 -14.00 -1.51
N LEU A 73 -4.38 -12.75 -1.01
CA LEU A 73 -4.41 -11.54 -1.83
C LEU A 73 -3.28 -11.53 -2.87
N SER A 74 -2.05 -11.76 -2.42
CA SER A 74 -0.89 -11.77 -3.31
C SER A 74 -1.02 -12.80 -4.43
N ARG A 75 -1.49 -14.00 -4.10
CA ARG A 75 -1.73 -15.08 -5.07
C ARG A 75 -2.89 -14.76 -6.01
N ARG A 76 -4.00 -14.19 -5.51
CA ARG A 76 -5.17 -13.85 -6.32
C ARG A 76 -4.89 -12.75 -7.33
N PHE A 77 -4.15 -11.73 -6.92
CA PHE A 77 -3.89 -10.53 -7.73
C PHE A 77 -2.55 -10.56 -8.46
N GLY A 78 -1.73 -11.61 -8.26
CA GLY A 78 -0.43 -11.78 -8.93
C GLY A 78 0.60 -10.71 -8.58
N ARG A 79 0.46 -10.06 -7.41
CA ARG A 79 1.25 -8.90 -6.98
C ARG A 79 1.76 -9.10 -5.56
N LYS A 80 2.91 -8.55 -5.22
CA LYS A 80 3.38 -8.45 -3.83
C LYS A 80 2.47 -7.47 -3.09
N VAL A 81 2.01 -7.82 -1.90
CA VAL A 81 1.11 -6.96 -1.12
C VAL A 81 1.91 -6.14 -0.11
N LYS A 82 1.67 -4.83 -0.13
CA LYS A 82 2.17 -3.87 0.85
C LYS A 82 0.98 -3.27 1.60
N VAL A 83 1.16 -2.93 2.88
CA VAL A 83 0.14 -2.24 3.67
C VAL A 83 0.73 -0.93 4.16
N LEU A 84 0.00 0.16 3.95
CA LEU A 84 0.39 1.52 4.32
C LEU A 84 -0.71 2.13 5.18
N GLU A 85 -0.36 2.96 6.16
CA GLU A 85 -1.35 3.69 6.93
C GLU A 85 -1.66 5.04 6.28
N LYS A 86 -2.95 5.39 6.30
CA LYS A 86 -3.44 6.72 5.95
C LYS A 86 -3.13 7.71 7.08
N ASP A 87 -2.99 8.99 6.71
CA ASP A 87 -2.91 10.13 7.63
C ASP A 87 -1.74 10.03 8.64
N VAL A 88 -0.63 9.41 8.21
CA VAL A 88 0.63 9.37 8.95
C VAL A 88 1.62 10.41 8.45
N GLY A 89 2.54 10.85 9.30
CA GLY A 89 3.65 11.73 8.91
C GLY A 89 4.62 11.05 7.94
N GLU A 90 5.41 11.85 7.22
CA GLU A 90 6.32 11.41 6.16
C GLU A 90 7.27 10.28 6.60
N ARG A 91 7.89 10.43 7.78
CA ARG A 91 8.79 9.40 8.32
C ARG A 91 8.11 8.04 8.46
N ARG A 92 6.93 8.00 9.09
CA ARG A 92 6.18 6.75 9.31
C ARG A 92 5.71 6.15 7.98
N PHE A 93 5.29 7.00 7.04
CA PHE A 93 4.94 6.56 5.70
C PHE A 93 6.11 5.85 4.98
N ILE A 94 7.31 6.45 5.02
CA ILE A 94 8.51 5.88 4.42
C ILE A 94 8.91 4.57 5.14
N GLU A 95 8.83 4.53 6.47
CA GLU A 95 9.05 3.30 7.25
C GLU A 95 8.09 2.17 6.85
N ASP A 96 6.79 2.48 6.73
CA ASP A 96 5.78 1.53 6.26
C ASP A 96 6.12 1.07 4.83
N LEU A 97 6.46 1.99 3.93
CA LEU A 97 6.76 1.74 2.53
C LEU A 97 7.97 0.81 2.33
N PHE A 98 9.02 0.94 3.15
CA PHE A 98 10.24 0.13 3.02
C PHE A 98 10.32 -1.08 3.97
N SER A 99 9.35 -1.27 4.87
CA SER A 99 9.26 -2.46 5.73
C SER A 99 9.39 -3.78 4.93
N PRO A 100 10.21 -4.76 5.35
CA PRO A 100 10.86 -4.88 6.66
C PRO A 100 12.27 -4.26 6.73
N MET A 101 12.72 -3.53 5.70
CA MET A 101 14.00 -2.82 5.79
C MET A 101 13.89 -1.65 6.76
N GLU A 102 14.97 -1.41 7.49
CA GLU A 102 15.04 -0.33 8.46
C GLU A 102 15.41 0.98 7.77
N VAL A 103 14.64 2.04 8.04
CA VAL A 103 14.94 3.39 7.57
C VAL A 103 15.88 4.08 8.55
N VAL A 104 17.15 4.18 8.18
CA VAL A 104 18.21 4.77 9.00
C VAL A 104 18.14 6.30 8.97
N ALA A 105 17.95 6.87 7.78
CA ALA A 105 17.89 8.31 7.59
C ALA A 105 16.94 8.68 6.45
N ILE A 106 16.33 9.85 6.56
CA ILE A 106 15.51 10.49 5.53
C ILE A 106 16.05 11.92 5.41
N ASN A 107 16.59 12.27 4.25
CA ASN A 107 17.19 13.57 3.99
C ASN A 107 16.45 14.23 2.82
N ALA A 108 16.15 15.52 2.94
CA ALA A 108 15.68 16.33 1.83
C ALA A 108 16.87 17.05 1.17
N ILE A 109 17.02 16.89 -0.15
CA ILE A 109 18.04 17.54 -0.96
C ILE A 109 17.34 18.63 -1.77
N TRP A 110 17.72 19.88 -1.55
CA TRP A 110 17.19 21.02 -2.29
C TRP A 110 18.06 21.26 -3.53
N LEU A 111 17.45 21.20 -4.71
CA LEU A 111 18.14 21.37 -5.98
C LEU A 111 18.09 22.83 -6.46
N PRO A 112 19.07 23.29 -7.29
CA PRO A 112 19.11 24.67 -7.78
C PRO A 112 17.92 25.08 -8.65
N ASP A 113 17.20 24.12 -9.20
CA ASP A 113 15.95 24.32 -9.96
C ASP A 113 14.72 24.53 -9.08
N GLY A 114 14.90 24.53 -7.74
CA GLY A 114 13.84 24.68 -6.76
C GLY A 114 13.10 23.38 -6.42
N SER A 115 13.46 22.26 -7.04
CA SER A 115 12.89 20.96 -6.70
C SER A 115 13.52 20.38 -5.42
N THR A 116 12.85 19.38 -4.84
CA THR A 116 13.34 18.67 -3.65
C THR A 116 13.39 17.18 -3.92
N GLU A 117 14.52 16.54 -3.65
CA GLU A 117 14.67 15.09 -3.68
C GLU A 117 14.72 14.51 -2.27
N THR A 118 13.87 13.53 -1.98
CA THR A 118 13.92 12.79 -0.72
C THR A 118 14.84 11.58 -0.83
N ARG A 119 15.98 11.62 -0.14
CA ARG A 119 16.93 10.50 -0.06
C ARG A 119 16.68 9.67 1.20
N VAL A 120 16.36 8.39 1.00
CA VAL A 120 16.13 7.42 2.08
C VAL A 120 17.30 6.45 2.20
N VAL A 121 17.90 6.36 3.38
CA VAL A 121 18.98 5.41 3.67
C VAL A 121 18.40 4.18 4.36
N LEU A 122 18.55 3.01 3.74
CA LEU A 122 17.97 1.76 4.22
C LEU A 122 19.06 0.81 4.75
N ARG A 123 18.75 0.10 5.83
CA ARG A 123 19.56 -0.99 6.39
C ARG A 123 18.76 -2.30 6.42
N GLY A 124 19.44 -3.41 6.15
CA GLY A 124 18.86 -4.75 6.21
C GLY A 124 19.10 -5.57 4.95
N ARG A 125 18.59 -6.80 4.95
CA ARG A 125 18.74 -7.73 3.81
C ARG A 125 17.90 -7.24 2.63
N ARG A 126 18.56 -6.89 1.52
CA ARG A 126 17.87 -6.61 0.26
C ARG A 126 17.18 -7.87 -0.26
N PRO A 127 15.87 -7.84 -0.54
CA PRO A 127 15.18 -8.93 -1.21
C PRO A 127 15.78 -9.21 -2.60
N VAL A 128 15.55 -10.43 -3.12
CA VAL A 128 15.83 -10.73 -4.53
C VAL A 128 14.91 -9.90 -5.42
N GLY A 129 15.45 -9.30 -6.49
CA GLY A 129 14.73 -8.38 -7.37
C GLY A 129 14.37 -7.06 -6.68
N PHE A 130 15.29 -6.53 -5.86
CA PHE A 130 15.03 -5.30 -5.10
C PHE A 130 14.88 -4.08 -6.00
N SER A 131 15.60 -4.00 -7.12
CA SER A 131 15.52 -2.85 -8.03
C SER A 131 14.13 -2.67 -8.63
N GLU A 132 13.48 -3.77 -9.04
CA GLU A 132 12.12 -3.74 -9.57
C GLU A 132 11.11 -3.37 -8.47
N VAL A 133 11.32 -3.88 -7.25
CA VAL A 133 10.50 -3.52 -6.09
C VAL A 133 10.72 -2.06 -5.69
N GLU A 134 11.93 -1.53 -5.80
CA GLU A 134 12.25 -0.13 -5.49
C GLU A 134 11.47 0.81 -6.41
N GLU A 135 11.50 0.56 -7.73
CA GLU A 135 10.75 1.35 -8.70
C GLU A 135 9.23 1.27 -8.49
N ALA A 136 8.73 0.08 -8.17
CA ALA A 136 7.36 -0.13 -7.75
C ALA A 136 6.97 0.70 -6.52
N LEU A 137 7.83 0.73 -5.50
CA LEU A 137 7.59 1.50 -4.27
C LEU A 137 7.65 3.01 -4.52
N LYS A 138 8.54 3.51 -5.39
CA LYS A 138 8.56 4.93 -5.81
C LYS A 138 7.26 5.33 -6.50
N LYS A 139 6.74 4.50 -7.41
CA LYS A 139 5.44 4.71 -8.06
C LYS A 139 4.30 4.76 -7.07
N ILE A 140 4.29 3.87 -6.09
CA ILE A 140 3.31 3.88 -5.00
C ILE A 140 3.44 5.17 -4.17
N ALA A 141 4.66 5.60 -3.84
CA ALA A 141 4.88 6.82 -3.08
C ALA A 141 4.29 8.06 -3.77
N LEU A 142 4.59 8.24 -5.05
CA LEU A 142 4.04 9.32 -5.88
C LEU A 142 2.50 9.27 -5.94
N LYS A 143 1.91 8.10 -6.19
CA LYS A 143 0.45 7.97 -6.26
C LYS A 143 -0.26 8.23 -4.93
N VAL A 144 0.38 7.91 -3.80
CA VAL A 144 -0.22 8.10 -2.46
C VAL A 144 0.00 9.51 -1.91
N ARG A 145 1.11 10.17 -2.26
CA ARG A 145 1.51 11.47 -1.67
C ARG A 145 1.48 12.66 -2.63
N GLY A 146 1.37 12.44 -3.94
CA GLY A 146 1.50 13.47 -4.97
C GLY A 146 2.96 13.69 -5.33
#